data_AF-A0AAE2M5D1-F1
#
_entry.id   AF-A0AAE2M5D1-F1
#
_cell.length_a   1.000
_cell.length_b   1.000
_cell.length_c   1.000
_cell.angle_alpha   90.00
_cell.angle_beta   90.00
_cell.angle_gamma   90.00
#
_symmetry.space_group_name_H-M   'P 1'
#
loop_
_entity.id
_entity.type
_entity.pdbx_description
1 polymer ?
#
loop_
_entity_poly.entity_id
_entity_poly.type
_entity_poly.pdbx_seq_one_letter_code
_entity_poly.pdbx_strand_id
1 'polypeptide(L)'
;MVGVIVINIVCIICVFWVFFDATSNNIGSYVVRDGVRKGCRRGIHPVVWAALSIFILPFIWYMINRKSLLIAAEEYPVKTDKSVSFIILLLLVSGWLLYRYKDYLFY
;
A
#
# COMPACT_ATOMS: atom_id res chain seq x y z
N MET A 1 -18.22 13.47 15.69
CA MET A 1 -18.44 12.52 14.56
C MET A 1 -17.79 13.02 13.27
N VAL A 2 -18.05 14.26 12.82
CA VAL A 2 -17.44 14.83 11.59
C VAL A 2 -15.91 14.70 11.55
N GLY A 3 -15.20 15.02 12.64
CA GLY A 3 -13.74 14.90 12.68
C GLY A 3 -13.21 13.47 12.46
N VAL A 4 -13.92 12.45 12.95
CA VAL A 4 -13.54 11.04 12.76
C VAL A 4 -13.75 10.62 11.29
N ILE A 5 -14.84 11.09 10.67
CA ILE A 5 -15.13 10.85 9.25
C ILE A 5 -14.04 11.48 8.39
N VAL A 6 -13.64 12.72 8.68
CA VAL A 6 -12.56 13.41 7.95
C VAL A 6 -11.24 12.66 8.06
N ILE A 7 -10.85 12.22 9.26
CA ILE A 7 -9.64 11.42 9.46
C ILE A 7 -9.70 10.12 8.64
N ASN A 8 -10.83 9.41 8.66
CA ASN A 8 -11.00 8.17 7.90
C ASN A 8 -10.87 8.42 6.38
N ILE A 9 -11.44 9.52 5.86
CA ILE A 9 -11.29 9.89 4.45
C ILE A 9 -9.82 10.16 4.11
N VAL A 10 -9.10 10.89 4.94
CA VAL A 10 -7.67 11.16 4.73
C VAL A 10 -6.87 9.86 4.72
N CYS A 11 -7.11 8.95 5.67
CA CYS A 11 -6.49 7.62 5.69
C CYS A 11 -6.76 6.84 4.41
N ILE A 12 -8.00 6.83 3.91
CA ILE A 12 -8.37 6.14 2.67
C ILE A 12 -7.61 6.73 1.48
N ILE A 13 -7.54 8.07 1.38
CA ILE A 13 -6.78 8.75 0.33
C ILE A 13 -5.30 8.34 0.39
N CYS A 14 -4.68 8.32 1.57
CA CYS A 14 -3.30 7.88 1.75
C CYS A 14 -3.10 6.43 1.26
N VAL A 15 -3.99 5.51 1.65
CA VAL A 15 -3.96 4.09 1.25
C VAL A 15 -3.99 3.94 -0.27
N PHE A 16 -4.96 4.56 -0.93
CA PHE A 16 -5.08 4.47 -2.38
C PHE A 16 -3.95 5.19 -3.09
N TRP A 17 -3.49 6.34 -2.58
CA TRP A 17 -2.37 7.06 -3.19
C TRP A 17 -1.10 6.23 -3.18
N VAL A 18 -0.74 5.61 -2.05
CA VAL A 18 0.43 4.71 -1.95
C VAL A 18 0.27 3.51 -2.88
N PHE A 19 -0.93 2.94 -2.98
CA PHE A 19 -1.19 1.83 -3.90
C PHE A 19 -0.97 2.21 -5.37
N PHE A 20 -1.55 3.33 -5.82
CA PHE A 20 -1.40 3.79 -7.20
C PHE A 20 0.03 4.22 -7.51
N ASP A 21 0.72 4.84 -6.56
CA ASP A 21 2.14 5.19 -6.68
C ASP A 21 3.00 3.92 -6.83
N ALA A 22 2.83 2.94 -5.95
CA ALA A 22 3.62 1.70 -5.99
C ALA A 22 3.35 0.90 -7.27
N THR A 23 2.09 0.74 -7.67
CA THR A 23 1.73 -0.04 -8.87
C THR A 23 2.02 0.67 -10.19
N SER A 24 1.98 2.01 -10.24
CA SER A 24 2.31 2.75 -11.47
C SER A 24 3.81 2.80 -11.71
N ASN A 25 4.61 2.83 -10.64
CA ASN A 25 6.06 2.82 -10.72
C ASN A 25 6.67 1.41 -10.61
N ASN A 26 5.86 0.34 -10.70
CA ASN A 26 6.31 -1.06 -10.60
C ASN A 26 7.12 -1.39 -9.33
N ILE A 27 6.90 -0.64 -8.24
CA ILE A 27 7.49 -0.89 -6.92
C ILE A 27 6.80 -2.12 -6.35
N GLY A 28 7.55 -3.14 -5.97
CA GLY A 28 6.94 -4.34 -5.41
C GLY A 28 7.93 -5.29 -4.76
N SER A 29 7.47 -6.50 -4.47
CA SER A 29 8.34 -7.57 -4.01
C SER A 29 9.04 -8.22 -5.20
N TYR A 30 10.37 -8.18 -5.21
CA TYR A 30 11.20 -8.72 -6.29
C TYR A 30 12.21 -9.73 -5.74
N VAL A 31 12.68 -10.63 -6.61
CA VAL A 31 13.79 -11.54 -6.32
C VAL A 31 15.05 -10.95 -6.94
N VAL A 32 16.08 -10.78 -6.12
CA VAL A 32 17.37 -10.25 -6.59
C VAL A 32 17.98 -11.24 -7.57
N ARG A 33 18.21 -10.81 -8.81
CA ARG A 33 18.72 -11.68 -9.89
C ARG A 33 20.25 -11.81 -9.87
N ASP A 34 20.96 -10.79 -9.40
CA ASP A 34 22.43 -10.73 -9.45
C ASP A 34 23.08 -10.25 -8.13
N GLY A 35 24.35 -10.63 -7.91
CA GLY A 35 25.15 -10.28 -6.74
C GLY A 35 25.09 -11.29 -5.57
N VAL A 36 25.70 -10.92 -4.43
CA VAL A 36 25.89 -11.78 -3.24
C VAL A 36 24.55 -12.24 -2.61
N ARG A 37 23.45 -11.55 -2.91
CA ARG A 37 22.10 -11.83 -2.40
C ARG A 37 21.15 -12.43 -3.44
N LYS A 38 21.70 -12.99 -4.52
CA LYS A 38 20.95 -13.67 -5.58
C LYS A 38 20.00 -14.71 -5.00
N GLY A 39 18.74 -14.67 -5.41
CA GLY A 39 17.68 -15.58 -4.93
C GLY A 39 16.95 -15.13 -3.67
N CYS A 40 17.41 -14.08 -2.97
CA CYS A 40 16.65 -13.51 -1.86
C CYS A 40 15.48 -12.65 -2.36
N ARG A 41 14.30 -12.83 -1.77
CA ARG A 41 13.14 -11.98 -1.98
C ARG A 41 13.30 -10.68 -1.16
N ARG A 42 13.21 -9.54 -1.83
CA ARG A 42 13.27 -8.20 -1.23
C ARG A 42 12.08 -7.36 -1.69
N GLY A 43 11.92 -6.20 -1.08
CA GLY A 43 10.79 -5.31 -1.33
C GLY A 43 9.51 -5.81 -0.68
N ILE A 44 8.53 -4.91 -0.61
CA ILE A 44 7.22 -5.14 0.00
C ILE A 44 6.17 -5.04 -1.10
N HIS A 45 5.16 -5.90 -1.05
CA HIS A 45 4.09 -5.91 -2.05
C HIS A 45 3.30 -4.58 -2.02
N PRO A 46 2.84 -4.03 -3.16
CA PRO A 46 2.08 -2.78 -3.21
C PRO A 46 0.89 -2.73 -2.26
N VAL A 47 0.15 -3.84 -2.16
CA VAL A 47 -1.00 -3.98 -1.26
C VAL A 47 -0.58 -3.84 0.21
N VAL A 48 0.60 -4.35 0.58
CA VAL A 48 1.09 -4.28 1.97
C VAL A 48 1.53 -2.85 2.29
N TRP A 49 2.24 -2.18 1.36
CA TRP A 49 2.57 -0.76 1.50
C TRP A 49 1.31 0.10 1.68
N ALA A 50 0.32 -0.13 0.82
CA ALA A 50 -0.97 0.56 0.88
C ALA A 50 -1.71 0.27 2.19
N ALA A 51 -1.84 -0.99 2.59
CA ALA A 51 -2.53 -1.35 3.83
C ALA A 51 -1.86 -0.74 5.07
N LEU A 52 -0.52 -0.71 5.13
CA LEU A 52 0.22 -0.09 6.23
C LEU A 52 0.02 1.43 6.28
N SER A 53 -0.16 2.08 5.13
CA SER A 53 -0.36 3.53 5.05
C SER A 53 -1.72 4.03 5.55
N ILE A 54 -2.59 3.12 6.03
CA ILE A 54 -3.74 3.48 6.85
C ILE A 54 -3.31 4.20 8.14
N PHE A 55 -2.09 3.88 8.61
CA PHE A 55 -1.42 4.58 9.71
C PHE A 55 -0.51 5.67 9.15
N ILE A 56 -0.46 6.81 9.85
CA ILE A 56 0.31 7.97 9.41
C ILE A 56 1.83 7.73 9.44
N LEU A 57 2.34 6.96 10.41
CA LEU A 57 3.78 6.71 10.56
C LEU A 57 4.34 5.86 9.39
N PRO A 58 3.75 4.71 9.01
CA PRO A 58 4.15 3.98 7.81
C PRO A 58 3.99 4.77 6.51
N PHE A 59 2.99 5.65 6.42
CA PHE A 59 2.84 6.54 5.26
C PHE A 59 4.03 7.49 5.11
N ILE A 60 4.43 8.17 6.19
CA ILE A 60 5.62 9.05 6.18
C ILE A 60 6.88 8.23 5.86
N TRP A 61 7.00 7.04 6.45
CA TRP A 61 8.12 6.13 6.16
C TRP A 61 8.20 5.74 4.67
N TYR A 62 7.05 5.46 4.04
CA TYR A 62 6.97 5.22 2.61
C TYR A 62 7.45 6.44 1.81
N MET A 63 6.97 7.64 2.16
CA MET A 63 7.35 8.87 1.46
C MET A 63 8.86 9.15 1.54
N ILE A 64 9.48 8.97 2.71
CA ILE A 64 10.93 9.15 2.90
C ILE A 64 11.70 8.16 2.01
N ASN A 65 11.28 6.90 2.00
CA ASN A 65 11.96 5.85 1.23
C ASN A 65 11.58 5.78 -0.24
N ARG A 66 10.59 6.58 -0.68
CA ARG A 66 10.05 6.55 -2.05
C ARG A 66 11.13 6.66 -3.11
N LYS A 67 12.10 7.56 -2.95
CA LYS A 67 13.22 7.71 -3.91
C LYS A 67 14.04 6.43 -4.04
N SER A 68 14.36 5.77 -2.92
CA SER A 68 15.09 4.50 -2.93
C SER A 68 14.25 3.37 -3.53
N LEU A 69 12.95 3.34 -3.25
CA LEU A 69 12.02 2.36 -3.82
C LEU A 69 11.88 2.50 -5.35
N LEU A 70 11.90 3.73 -5.88
CA LEU A 70 11.89 3.99 -7.32
C LEU A 70 13.16 3.49 -7.99
N ILE A 71 14.34 3.79 -7.43
CA ILE A 71 15.62 3.30 -7.96
C ILE A 71 15.62 1.76 -7.99
N ALA A 72 15.15 1.11 -6.91
CA ALA A 72 15.05 -0.34 -6.86
C ALA A 72 14.05 -0.91 -7.88
N ALA A 73 12.97 -0.18 -8.19
CA ALA A 73 11.97 -0.58 -9.17
C ALA A 73 12.44 -0.38 -10.62
N GLU A 74 13.35 0.56 -10.89
CA GLU A 74 14.03 0.67 -12.18
C GLU A 74 14.94 -0.54 -12.44
N GLU A 75 15.66 -1.01 -11.42
CA GLU A 75 16.55 -2.16 -11.52
C GLU A 75 15.79 -3.50 -11.54
N TYR A 76 14.69 -3.59 -10.77
CA TYR A 76 13.86 -4.80 -10.65
C TYR A 76 12.36 -4.46 -10.76
N PRO A 77 11.84 -4.17 -11.96
CA PRO A 77 10.45 -3.81 -12.14
C PRO A 77 9.52 -4.99 -11.85
N VAL A 78 8.56 -4.79 -10.95
CA VAL A 78 7.57 -5.81 -10.58
C VAL A 78 6.27 -5.56 -11.32
N LYS A 79 5.90 -6.46 -12.24
CA LYS A 79 4.56 -6.50 -12.81
C LYS A 79 3.58 -7.02 -11.75
N THR A 80 2.85 -6.09 -11.15
CA THR A 80 1.76 -6.41 -10.23
C THR A 80 0.44 -6.36 -10.97
N ASP A 81 -0.41 -7.39 -10.84
CA ASP A 81 -1.77 -7.36 -11.36
C ASP A 81 -2.59 -6.30 -10.62
N LYS A 82 -2.72 -5.12 -11.26
CA LYS A 82 -3.36 -3.94 -10.68
C LYS A 82 -4.80 -4.20 -10.29
N SER A 83 -5.57 -4.90 -11.14
CA SER A 83 -6.98 -5.20 -10.91
C SER A 83 -7.18 -6.09 -9.68
N VAL A 84 -6.49 -7.22 -9.61
CA VAL A 84 -6.58 -8.15 -8.48
C VAL A 84 -6.11 -7.48 -7.19
N SER A 85 -4.98 -6.79 -7.24
CA SER A 85 -4.43 -6.09 -6.07
C SER A 85 -5.33 -4.95 -5.59
N PHE A 86 -5.99 -4.24 -6.51
CA PHE A 86 -6.97 -3.20 -6.20
C PHE A 86 -8.22 -3.79 -5.54
N ILE A 87 -8.75 -4.90 -6.06
CA ILE A 87 -9.90 -5.60 -5.46
C ILE A 87 -9.59 -6.04 -4.02
N ILE A 88 -8.40 -6.62 -3.80
CA ILE A 88 -7.98 -7.03 -2.45
C ILE A 88 -7.89 -5.82 -1.52
N LEU A 89 -7.29 -4.72 -1.98
CA LEU A 89 -7.18 -3.50 -1.17
C LEU A 89 -8.55 -2.90 -0.86
N LEU A 90 -9.46 -2.88 -1.83
CA LEU A 90 -10.81 -2.38 -1.66
C LEU A 90 -11.60 -3.22 -0.67
N LEU A 91 -11.46 -4.56 -0.71
CA LEU A 91 -12.06 -5.46 0.28
C LEU A 91 -11.53 -5.18 1.70
N LEU A 92 -10.21 -4.95 1.85
CA LEU A 92 -9.61 -4.61 3.14
C LEU A 92 -10.13 -3.28 3.70
N VAL A 93 -10.16 -2.22 2.87
CA VAL A 93 -10.67 -0.91 3.27
C VAL A 93 -12.16 -0.98 3.62
N SER A 94 -12.94 -1.72 2.84
CA SER A 94 -14.38 -1.92 3.07
C SER A 94 -14.63 -2.68 4.38
N GLY A 95 -13.91 -3.77 4.62
CA GLY A 95 -14.00 -4.52 5.87
C GLY A 95 -13.61 -3.68 7.10
N TRP A 96 -12.57 -2.87 6.98
CA TRP A 96 -12.16 -1.94 8.04
C TRP A 96 -13.22 -0.87 8.32
N LEU A 97 -13.82 -0.28 7.29
CA LEU A 97 -14.90 0.70 7.42
C LEU A 97 -16.13 0.07 8.10
N LEU A 98 -16.56 -1.11 7.64
CA LEU A 98 -17.68 -1.84 8.24
C LEU A 98 -17.44 -2.13 9.72
N TYR A 99 -16.23 -2.57 10.09
CA TYR A 99 -15.87 -2.78 11.48
C TYR A 99 -15.91 -1.48 12.30
N ARG A 100 -15.41 -0.37 11.74
CA ARG A 100 -15.34 0.93 12.43
C ARG A 100 -16.71 1.55 12.67
N TYR A 101 -17.66 1.34 11.75
CA TYR A 101 -19.01 1.90 11.83
C TYR A 101 -20.07 0.85 12.15
N LYS A 102 -19.68 -0.35 12.62
CA LYS A 102 -20.61 -1.46 12.91
C LYS A 102 -21.76 -1.03 13.83
N ASP A 103 -21.45 -0.23 14.84
CA ASP A 103 -22.40 0.21 15.85
C ASP A 103 -23.40 1.27 15.32
N TYR A 104 -23.13 1.85 14.14
CA TYR A 104 -24.04 2.77 13.44
C TYR A 104 -24.81 2.10 12.29
N LEU A 105 -24.26 1.04 11.71
CA LEU A 105 -24.83 0.36 10.54
C LEU A 105 -25.79 -0.77 10.93
N PHE A 106 -25.58 -1.38 12.10
CA PHE A 106 -26.34 -2.54 12.57
C PHE A 106 -27.16 -2.24 13.84
N TYR A 107 -27.41 -0.96 14.11
CA TYR A 107 -28.25 -0.46 15.19
C TYR A 107 -29.33 0.45 14.60
#